data_AF-A0A261GNH5-F1
#
_entry.id   AF-A0A261GNH5-F1
#
_cell.length_a   1.000
_cell.length_b   1.000
_cell.length_c   1.000
_cell.angle_alpha   90.00
_cell.angle_beta   90.00
_cell.angle_gamma   90.00
#
_symmetry.space_group_name_H-M   'P 1'
#
loop_
_entity.id
_entity.type
_entity.pdbx_description
1 polymer ?
#
loop_
_entity_poly.entity_id
_entity_poly.type
_entity_poly.pdbx_seq_one_letter_code
_entity_poly.pdbx_strand_id
1 'polypeptide(L)'
;MNSMPEATRQKNNSKGVMPMSNSSSTVFDYSFAPPQVFVATTTDLTLTVSNPIDGPTIQWQGGPNGDEIDVTFPTGSDISDLMNQLPVQTRVVQPQGFSCVRSGDYFAIKSAVGTTIEPGDKIVVVFESAVINGKTGSATVGIQEYIGTANNRTSAAISKIAQELAVIAWLDPYVVGLYEQANLNWQSAAGIGVKIFGFSGGTGEKDFPVSGDPPYPGTTKVNVPSTTESQRTYTLQVYTGDNRHAQQDVTLTQHSPLITSFTGDKTSPLKVNSSVTLTWHSLFGAGTTLSSNSGLDRNNPQSPLDVNPGQELLKTYFNNYSNLPETVTYTLAVNGFQEPAYADVSFTLAPVGLVYFKYTTNNEGQLSGVKAVLDPEQWTAQKIEFPSSDLAILTFYQPGGKAEKYYLGSGDTEHPQIQYFNAQSKGDNMFEFSWVTANLDASKGMVLLPGNIQITGNEVASGSKSLTVTSTAEYTLSGVGTNGQSIVSKLVVQAGS
;
A
#
# COMPACT_ATOMS: atom_id res chain seq x y z
N MET A 1 12.15 -47.11 -75.43
CA MET A 1 11.39 -48.28 -74.96
C MET A 1 10.59 -47.81 -73.75
N ASN A 2 9.35 -47.37 -73.99
CA ASN A 2 8.10 -48.12 -73.76
C ASN A 2 7.84 -48.28 -72.25
N SER A 3 6.71 -47.89 -71.66
CA SER A 3 5.37 -47.66 -72.21
C SER A 3 4.50 -46.92 -71.19
N MET A 4 3.71 -45.96 -71.68
CA MET A 4 2.52 -45.41 -71.01
C MET A 4 1.43 -46.48 -70.86
N PRO A 5 0.52 -46.37 -69.88
CA PRO A 5 -0.78 -47.04 -69.94
C PRO A 5 -1.91 -46.08 -70.34
N GLU A 6 -2.51 -46.43 -71.48
CA GLU A 6 -3.93 -46.46 -71.82
C GLU A 6 -4.88 -45.38 -71.27
N ALA A 7 -5.28 -44.51 -72.19
CA ALA A 7 -6.49 -43.70 -72.14
C ALA A 7 -7.72 -44.50 -72.60
N THR A 8 -8.70 -44.68 -71.73
CA THR A 8 -10.02 -45.21 -72.10
C THR A 8 -10.93 -44.07 -72.59
N ARG A 9 -11.18 -44.05 -73.90
CA ARG A 9 -12.24 -43.28 -74.56
C ARG A 9 -13.62 -43.82 -74.16
N GLN A 10 -14.48 -42.97 -73.57
CA GLN A 10 -15.93 -43.14 -73.68
C GLN A 10 -16.51 -41.97 -74.50
N LYS A 11 -17.23 -42.34 -75.57
CA LYS A 11 -17.98 -41.44 -76.45
C LYS A 11 -19.37 -41.16 -75.86
N ASN A 12 -19.71 -39.87 -75.88
CA ASN A 12 -21.01 -39.23 -76.13
C ASN A 12 -22.29 -39.86 -75.55
N ASN A 13 -22.91 -39.12 -74.63
CA ASN A 13 -24.34 -38.79 -74.73
C ASN A 13 -24.59 -37.41 -74.09
N SER A 14 -24.42 -36.35 -74.88
CA SER A 14 -24.86 -35.00 -74.53
C SER A 14 -26.38 -34.91 -74.67
N LYS A 15 -27.11 -35.33 -73.63
CA LYS A 15 -28.44 -34.80 -73.34
C LYS A 15 -28.23 -33.59 -72.45
N GLY A 16 -28.50 -32.40 -72.98
CA GLY A 16 -28.54 -31.17 -72.21
C GLY A 16 -29.52 -31.30 -71.06
N VAL A 17 -29.00 -31.47 -69.86
CA VAL A 17 -29.70 -31.14 -68.62
C VAL A 17 -29.29 -29.71 -68.33
N MET A 18 -30.18 -28.77 -68.63
CA MET A 18 -30.06 -27.41 -68.11
C MET A 18 -29.93 -27.51 -66.57
N PRO A 19 -29.02 -26.77 -65.92
CA PRO A 19 -29.11 -26.61 -64.49
C PRO A 19 -30.46 -25.94 -64.21
N MET A 20 -31.40 -26.65 -63.58
CA MET A 20 -32.50 -26.00 -62.89
C MET A 20 -31.88 -25.25 -61.72
N SER A 21 -31.54 -23.98 -61.92
CA SER A 21 -31.39 -23.04 -60.84
C SER A 21 -32.79 -22.86 -60.22
N ASN A 22 -33.08 -23.58 -59.14
CA ASN A 22 -34.12 -23.16 -58.21
C ASN A 22 -33.63 -21.88 -57.52
N SER A 23 -33.70 -20.75 -58.22
CA SER A 23 -33.61 -19.44 -57.60
C SER A 23 -34.98 -19.14 -57.00
N SER A 24 -35.24 -19.62 -55.78
CA SER A 24 -36.27 -19.01 -54.95
C SER A 24 -35.75 -17.63 -54.54
N SER A 25 -36.06 -16.61 -55.35
CA SER A 25 -35.71 -15.23 -55.03
C SER A 25 -36.61 -14.79 -53.88
N THR A 26 -36.09 -14.85 -52.66
CA THR A 26 -36.67 -14.11 -51.53
C THR A 26 -36.78 -12.63 -51.90
N VAL A 27 -37.74 -11.96 -51.29
CA VAL A 27 -37.96 -10.52 -51.45
C VAL A 27 -36.81 -9.75 -50.81
N PHE A 28 -36.31 -10.24 -49.68
CA PHE A 28 -35.19 -9.65 -48.95
C PHE A 28 -33.88 -10.41 -49.17
N ASP A 29 -32.79 -9.67 -48.98
CA ASP A 29 -31.44 -10.20 -48.81
C ASP A 29 -31.12 -10.39 -47.33
N TYR A 30 -30.38 -11.46 -47.02
CA TYR A 30 -30.08 -11.87 -45.65
C TYR A 30 -28.59 -12.02 -45.42
N SER A 31 -28.11 -11.49 -44.30
CA SER A 31 -26.71 -11.65 -43.88
C SER A 31 -26.59 -11.76 -42.37
N PHE A 32 -25.59 -12.53 -41.92
CA PHE A 32 -25.25 -12.67 -40.50
C PHE A 32 -23.90 -12.03 -40.21
N ALA A 33 -23.81 -11.34 -39.07
CA ALA A 33 -22.57 -10.84 -38.51
C ALA A 33 -22.37 -11.43 -37.09
N PRO A 34 -21.19 -12.03 -36.80
CA PRO A 34 -20.12 -12.32 -37.75
C PRO A 34 -20.48 -13.49 -38.70
N PRO A 35 -19.94 -13.52 -39.94
CA PRO A 35 -20.16 -14.64 -40.88
C PRO A 35 -19.36 -15.90 -40.51
N GLN A 36 -18.45 -15.76 -39.54
CA GLN A 36 -17.62 -16.81 -38.99
C GLN A 36 -17.62 -16.71 -37.47
N VAL A 37 -17.76 -17.85 -36.81
CA VAL A 37 -17.77 -17.98 -35.35
C VAL A 37 -16.78 -19.06 -34.91
N PHE A 38 -16.31 -18.96 -33.67
CA PHE A 38 -15.49 -20.01 -33.07
C PHE A 38 -16.39 -21.12 -32.50
N VAL A 39 -15.94 -22.37 -32.63
CA VAL A 39 -16.64 -23.51 -32.04
C VAL A 39 -16.60 -23.45 -30.51
N ALA A 40 -17.66 -23.97 -29.88
CA ALA A 40 -17.77 -24.08 -28.42
C ALA A 40 -17.59 -22.76 -27.64
N THR A 41 -17.89 -21.61 -28.27
CA THR A 41 -17.95 -20.29 -27.66
C THR A 41 -19.39 -19.78 -27.56
N THR A 42 -19.57 -18.66 -26.86
CA THR A 42 -20.81 -17.89 -26.86
C THR A 42 -20.58 -16.59 -27.63
N THR A 43 -21.44 -16.27 -28.58
CA THR A 43 -21.36 -15.03 -29.37
C THR A 43 -22.74 -14.48 -29.67
N ASP A 44 -22.86 -13.17 -29.83
CA ASP A 44 -24.08 -12.60 -30.41
C ASP A 44 -24.06 -12.81 -31.94
N LEU A 45 -25.22 -13.10 -32.52
CA LEU A 45 -25.42 -13.18 -33.96
C LEU A 45 -26.37 -12.09 -34.41
N THR A 46 -25.93 -11.21 -35.31
CA THR A 46 -26.79 -10.16 -35.87
C THR A 46 -27.26 -10.57 -37.26
N LEU A 47 -28.56 -10.79 -37.42
CA LEU A 47 -29.20 -10.93 -38.73
C LEU A 47 -29.58 -9.55 -39.26
N THR A 48 -29.17 -9.27 -40.50
CA THR A 48 -29.63 -8.12 -41.27
C THR A 48 -30.47 -8.61 -42.44
N VAL A 49 -31.73 -8.21 -42.46
CA VAL A 49 -32.70 -8.40 -43.55
C VAL A 49 -32.75 -7.08 -44.33
N SER A 50 -32.39 -7.08 -45.61
CA SER A 50 -32.31 -5.86 -46.42
C SER A 50 -33.28 -5.92 -47.58
N ASN A 51 -34.06 -4.86 -47.80
CA ASN A 51 -34.75 -4.67 -49.07
C ASN A 51 -33.69 -4.23 -50.11
N PRO A 52 -33.50 -4.95 -51.23
CA PRO A 52 -32.52 -4.55 -52.24
C PRO A 52 -32.73 -3.10 -52.71
N ILE A 53 -31.64 -2.38 -53.02
CA ILE A 53 -31.71 -0.96 -53.42
C ILE A 53 -32.47 -0.80 -54.75
N ASP A 54 -32.41 -1.81 -55.61
CA ASP A 54 -33.13 -1.93 -56.87
C ASP A 54 -34.45 -2.73 -56.73
N GLY A 55 -34.82 -3.10 -55.50
CA GLY A 55 -36.07 -3.80 -55.19
C GLY A 55 -37.30 -2.89 -55.21
N PRO A 56 -38.52 -3.47 -55.19
CA PRO A 56 -39.75 -2.70 -55.03
C PRO A 56 -39.96 -2.24 -53.58
N THR A 57 -40.73 -1.18 -53.37
CA THR A 57 -41.28 -0.85 -52.05
C THR A 57 -42.19 -1.97 -51.56
N ILE A 58 -41.99 -2.42 -50.32
CA ILE A 58 -42.74 -3.53 -49.72
C ILE A 58 -43.77 -2.97 -48.75
N GLN A 59 -45.03 -3.38 -48.93
CA GLN A 59 -46.12 -3.06 -48.01
C GLN A 59 -46.29 -4.22 -47.02
N TRP A 60 -45.55 -4.18 -45.91
CA TRP A 60 -45.60 -5.23 -44.87
C TRP A 60 -46.96 -5.22 -44.18
N GLN A 61 -47.70 -6.31 -44.25
CA GLN A 61 -48.97 -6.48 -43.54
C GLN A 61 -48.71 -6.78 -42.06
N GLY A 62 -49.19 -5.93 -41.16
CA GLY A 62 -49.05 -6.17 -39.72
C GLY A 62 -50.22 -6.96 -39.12
N GLY A 63 -50.03 -7.40 -37.88
CA GLY A 63 -51.07 -8.06 -37.09
C GLY A 63 -50.95 -9.59 -37.03
N PRO A 64 -51.90 -10.30 -36.40
CA PRO A 64 -51.76 -11.72 -36.08
C PRO A 64 -51.62 -12.66 -37.28
N ASN A 65 -52.19 -12.27 -38.42
CA ASN A 65 -52.12 -12.99 -39.70
C ASN A 65 -51.37 -12.16 -40.76
N GLY A 66 -50.50 -11.25 -40.32
CA GLY A 66 -49.69 -10.40 -41.19
C GLY A 66 -48.49 -11.15 -41.77
N ASP A 67 -47.65 -10.39 -42.46
CA ASP A 67 -46.40 -10.87 -43.04
C ASP A 67 -45.41 -11.29 -41.93
N GLU A 68 -44.60 -12.31 -42.24
CA GLU A 68 -43.70 -12.96 -41.28
C GLU A 68 -42.42 -13.44 -41.98
N ILE A 69 -41.28 -13.36 -41.28
CA ILE A 69 -40.06 -14.08 -41.64
C ILE A 69 -39.72 -15.06 -40.54
N ASP A 70 -39.62 -16.33 -40.89
CA ASP A 70 -39.18 -17.40 -40.01
C ASP A 70 -37.67 -17.61 -40.18
N VAL A 71 -36.96 -17.64 -39.05
CA VAL A 71 -35.54 -17.93 -38.97
C VAL A 71 -35.34 -19.21 -38.17
N THR A 72 -34.82 -20.26 -38.81
CA THR A 72 -34.58 -21.57 -38.18
C THR A 72 -33.09 -21.82 -38.07
N PHE A 73 -32.59 -21.90 -36.84
CA PHE A 73 -31.21 -22.28 -36.59
C PHE A 73 -31.09 -23.80 -36.44
N PRO A 74 -30.12 -24.45 -37.13
CA PRO A 74 -29.85 -25.86 -36.88
C PRO A 74 -29.22 -26.00 -35.49
N THR A 75 -29.84 -26.81 -34.64
CA THR A 75 -29.36 -27.06 -33.26
C THR A 75 -29.14 -28.54 -33.00
N GLY A 76 -28.11 -28.85 -32.22
CA GLY A 76 -27.73 -30.21 -31.91
C GLY A 76 -26.23 -30.37 -31.71
N SER A 77 -25.74 -31.59 -31.96
CA SER A 77 -24.35 -31.98 -31.70
C SER A 77 -23.55 -32.28 -32.98
N ASP A 78 -24.16 -32.15 -34.17
CA ASP A 78 -23.55 -32.49 -35.46
C ASP A 78 -22.80 -31.34 -36.12
N ILE A 79 -22.00 -31.67 -37.14
CA ILE A 79 -21.17 -30.69 -37.85
C ILE A 79 -22.01 -29.62 -38.55
N SER A 80 -23.23 -29.97 -38.97
CA SER A 80 -24.21 -29.06 -39.59
C SER A 80 -24.95 -28.17 -38.59
N ASP A 81 -24.89 -28.48 -37.30
CA ASP A 81 -25.60 -27.72 -36.27
C ASP A 81 -24.82 -26.47 -35.90
N LEU A 82 -25.47 -25.30 -35.93
CA LEU A 82 -24.79 -24.05 -35.58
C LEU A 82 -24.61 -23.96 -34.07
N MET A 83 -25.63 -24.34 -33.31
CA MET A 83 -25.70 -24.15 -31.87
C MET A 83 -26.07 -25.43 -31.13
N ASN A 84 -25.67 -25.53 -29.86
CA ASN A 84 -26.11 -26.66 -29.02
C ASN A 84 -27.59 -26.52 -28.59
N GLN A 85 -28.06 -25.28 -28.49
CA GLN A 85 -29.43 -24.93 -28.11
C GLN A 85 -29.81 -23.57 -28.73
N LEU A 86 -31.11 -23.31 -28.90
CA LEU A 86 -31.58 -22.03 -29.44
C LEU A 86 -31.31 -20.87 -28.46
N PRO A 87 -31.01 -19.66 -28.95
CA PRO A 87 -30.85 -18.46 -28.13
C PRO A 87 -32.08 -18.20 -27.27
N VAL A 88 -31.87 -17.66 -26.07
CA VAL A 88 -32.93 -17.37 -25.10
C VAL A 88 -33.53 -15.97 -25.32
N GLN A 89 -32.75 -15.05 -25.90
CA GLN A 89 -33.13 -13.66 -26.06
C GLN A 89 -32.85 -13.16 -27.48
N THR A 90 -33.74 -12.29 -27.94
CA THR A 90 -33.68 -11.62 -29.24
C THR A 90 -34.00 -10.14 -29.06
N ARG A 91 -33.34 -9.30 -29.85
CA ARG A 91 -33.58 -7.86 -29.87
C ARG A 91 -33.64 -7.35 -31.29
N VAL A 92 -34.75 -6.71 -31.66
CA VAL A 92 -34.82 -5.95 -32.92
C VAL A 92 -34.22 -4.57 -32.69
N VAL A 93 -33.19 -4.24 -33.45
CA VAL A 93 -32.45 -2.98 -33.35
C VAL A 93 -33.10 -1.90 -34.21
N GLN A 94 -33.59 -2.27 -35.39
CA GLN A 94 -34.30 -1.38 -36.32
C GLN A 94 -35.09 -2.20 -37.35
N PRO A 95 -36.13 -1.62 -37.99
CA PRO A 95 -36.79 -0.38 -37.58
C PRO A 95 -37.67 -0.62 -36.35
N GLN A 96 -38.06 0.45 -35.66
CA GLN A 96 -38.99 0.35 -34.53
C GLN A 96 -40.35 -0.18 -35.00
N GLY A 97 -41.01 -1.00 -34.18
CA GLY A 97 -42.32 -1.61 -34.49
C GLY A 97 -42.24 -3.07 -34.94
N PHE A 98 -41.05 -3.55 -35.30
CA PHE A 98 -40.79 -4.97 -35.50
C PHE A 98 -40.46 -5.67 -34.18
N SER A 99 -40.85 -6.94 -34.07
CA SER A 99 -40.47 -7.85 -33.00
C SER A 99 -39.92 -9.13 -33.59
N CYS A 100 -39.05 -9.80 -32.84
CA CYS A 100 -38.56 -11.13 -33.16
C CYS A 100 -38.81 -12.03 -31.96
N VAL A 101 -39.68 -13.02 -32.10
CA VAL A 101 -40.13 -13.87 -30.99
C VAL A 101 -39.96 -15.34 -31.36
N ARG A 102 -39.52 -16.15 -30.40
CA ARG A 102 -39.40 -17.60 -30.58
C ARG A 102 -40.79 -18.25 -30.69
N SER A 103 -40.99 -19.05 -31.73
CA SER A 103 -42.20 -19.83 -31.99
C SER A 103 -41.80 -21.29 -32.25
N GLY A 104 -41.84 -22.12 -31.21
CA GLY A 104 -41.34 -23.50 -31.27
C GLY A 104 -39.85 -23.56 -31.63
N ASP A 105 -39.56 -24.05 -32.83
CA ASP A 105 -38.21 -24.33 -33.35
C ASP A 105 -37.65 -23.23 -34.27
N TYR A 106 -38.40 -22.14 -34.48
CA TYR A 106 -37.96 -20.99 -35.27
C TYR A 106 -38.18 -19.67 -34.52
N PHE A 107 -37.62 -18.59 -35.06
CA PHE A 107 -37.86 -17.23 -34.62
C PHE A 107 -38.66 -16.48 -35.69
N ALA A 108 -39.79 -15.92 -35.26
CA ALA A 108 -40.71 -15.17 -36.09
C ALA A 108 -40.40 -13.68 -36.02
N ILE A 109 -40.05 -13.06 -37.14
CA ILE A 109 -39.94 -11.60 -37.28
C ILE A 109 -41.26 -11.05 -37.80
N LYS A 110 -41.92 -10.19 -37.01
CA LYS A 110 -43.26 -9.65 -37.29
C LYS A 110 -43.33 -8.16 -37.00
N SER A 111 -44.34 -7.49 -37.57
CA SER A 111 -44.76 -6.15 -37.14
C SER A 111 -46.21 -6.17 -36.65
N ALA A 112 -46.49 -5.45 -35.56
CA ALA A 112 -47.85 -5.36 -35.02
C ALA A 112 -48.78 -4.50 -35.90
N VAL A 113 -48.22 -3.63 -36.73
CA VAL A 113 -48.93 -2.69 -37.60
C VAL A 113 -48.41 -2.78 -39.03
N GLY A 114 -49.24 -2.40 -40.00
CA GLY A 114 -48.79 -2.31 -41.38
C GLY A 114 -47.62 -1.34 -41.51
N THR A 115 -46.53 -1.75 -42.18
CA THR A 115 -45.29 -0.99 -42.26
C THR A 115 -44.79 -0.95 -43.71
N THR A 116 -44.38 0.21 -44.19
CA THR A 116 -43.71 0.32 -45.50
C THR A 116 -42.21 0.10 -45.31
N ILE A 117 -41.61 -0.76 -46.13
CA ILE A 117 -40.16 -0.95 -46.19
C ILE A 117 -39.69 -0.50 -47.57
N GLU A 118 -38.95 0.60 -47.63
CA GLU A 118 -38.47 1.17 -48.89
C GLU A 118 -37.24 0.41 -49.42
N PRO A 119 -36.92 0.51 -50.72
CA PRO A 119 -35.69 -0.05 -51.26
C PRO A 119 -34.46 0.48 -50.51
N GLY A 120 -33.58 -0.43 -50.04
CA GLY A 120 -32.41 -0.12 -49.22
C GLY A 120 -32.64 -0.12 -47.70
N ASP A 121 -33.89 -0.17 -47.23
CA ASP A 121 -34.21 -0.28 -45.80
C ASP A 121 -33.82 -1.65 -45.23
N LYS A 122 -33.61 -1.70 -43.90
CA LYS A 122 -33.13 -2.89 -43.20
C LYS A 122 -33.90 -3.18 -41.93
N ILE A 123 -34.17 -4.46 -41.69
CA ILE A 123 -34.53 -5.00 -40.38
C ILE A 123 -33.29 -5.66 -39.78
N VAL A 124 -32.91 -5.26 -38.57
CA VAL A 124 -31.73 -5.78 -37.88
C VAL A 124 -32.17 -6.45 -36.59
N VAL A 125 -31.84 -7.73 -36.44
CA VAL A 125 -32.17 -8.56 -35.28
C VAL A 125 -30.89 -9.12 -34.68
N VAL A 126 -30.72 -8.96 -33.38
CA VAL A 126 -29.63 -9.56 -32.60
C VAL A 126 -30.18 -10.77 -31.86
N PHE A 127 -29.54 -11.93 -32.05
CA PHE A 127 -29.72 -13.13 -31.26
C PHE A 127 -28.62 -13.17 -30.21
N GLU A 128 -29.00 -12.96 -28.96
CA GLU A 128 -28.05 -12.72 -27.88
C GLU A 128 -27.57 -14.04 -27.28
N SER A 129 -26.27 -14.12 -26.98
CA SER A 129 -25.63 -15.25 -26.29
C SER A 129 -25.85 -16.61 -26.98
N ALA A 130 -25.67 -16.68 -28.30
CA ALA A 130 -25.72 -17.94 -29.05
C ALA A 130 -24.56 -18.88 -28.66
N VAL A 131 -24.87 -20.06 -28.13
CA VAL A 131 -23.89 -21.09 -27.75
C VAL A 131 -23.54 -21.96 -28.95
N ILE A 132 -22.41 -21.67 -29.59
CA ILE A 132 -21.96 -22.32 -30.83
C ILE A 132 -21.55 -23.77 -30.57
N ASN A 133 -21.96 -24.67 -31.46
CA ASN A 133 -21.61 -26.08 -31.41
C ASN A 133 -20.09 -26.32 -31.49
N GLY A 134 -19.60 -27.39 -30.86
CA GLY A 134 -18.17 -27.71 -30.74
C GLY A 134 -17.47 -28.25 -31.99
N LYS A 135 -18.20 -28.57 -33.07
CA LYS A 135 -17.62 -29.14 -34.31
C LYS A 135 -17.36 -28.06 -35.36
N THR A 136 -16.14 -28.02 -35.89
CA THR A 136 -15.75 -27.13 -37.00
C THR A 136 -16.45 -27.51 -38.29
N GLY A 137 -16.86 -26.55 -39.10
CA GLY A 137 -17.58 -26.80 -40.35
C GLY A 137 -18.36 -25.57 -40.79
N SER A 138 -19.46 -25.77 -41.52
CA SER A 138 -20.41 -24.71 -41.81
C SER A 138 -21.80 -25.18 -41.43
N ALA A 139 -22.58 -24.28 -40.83
CA ALA A 139 -23.98 -24.50 -40.52
C ALA A 139 -24.83 -23.54 -41.36
N THR A 140 -26.01 -24.00 -41.76
CA THR A 140 -26.91 -23.27 -42.65
C THR A 140 -28.16 -22.86 -41.88
N VAL A 141 -28.34 -21.56 -41.67
CA VAL A 141 -29.55 -20.99 -41.06
C VAL A 141 -30.64 -20.93 -42.12
N GLY A 142 -31.76 -21.60 -41.86
CA GLY A 142 -32.92 -21.59 -42.74
C GLY A 142 -33.72 -20.30 -42.58
N ILE A 143 -34.14 -19.72 -43.70
CA ILE A 143 -34.94 -18.49 -43.73
C ILE A 143 -36.15 -18.73 -44.63
N GLN A 144 -37.33 -18.37 -44.14
CA GLN A 144 -38.58 -18.54 -44.85
C GLN A 144 -39.39 -17.25 -44.76
N GLU A 145 -39.78 -16.72 -45.91
CA GLU A 145 -40.61 -15.53 -46.05
C GLU A 145 -42.07 -15.90 -46.25
N TYR A 146 -42.96 -15.17 -45.58
CA TYR A 146 -44.39 -15.10 -45.85
C TYR A 146 -44.76 -13.63 -46.03
N ILE A 147 -44.50 -13.08 -47.22
CA ILE A 147 -44.73 -11.67 -47.53
C ILE A 147 -45.84 -11.56 -48.58
N GLY A 148 -46.99 -11.00 -48.20
CA GLY A 148 -48.20 -10.96 -49.01
C GLY A 148 -48.71 -12.36 -49.35
N THR A 149 -48.53 -12.78 -50.61
CA THR A 149 -48.87 -14.15 -51.07
C THR A 149 -47.63 -15.00 -51.36
N ALA A 150 -46.43 -14.42 -51.23
CA ALA A 150 -45.19 -15.10 -51.51
C ALA A 150 -44.79 -16.01 -50.34
N ASN A 151 -44.29 -17.20 -50.69
CA ASN A 151 -43.77 -18.19 -49.76
C ASN A 151 -42.41 -18.66 -50.29
N ASN A 152 -41.36 -17.91 -49.97
CA ASN A 152 -40.02 -18.10 -50.51
C ASN A 152 -39.05 -18.55 -49.43
N ARG A 153 -38.14 -19.47 -49.79
CA ARG A 153 -37.09 -19.96 -48.89
C ARG A 153 -35.73 -19.50 -49.35
N THR A 154 -34.86 -19.20 -48.39
CA THR A 154 -33.43 -19.03 -48.61
C THR A 154 -32.68 -19.56 -47.39
N SER A 155 -31.35 -19.45 -47.42
CA SER A 155 -30.54 -19.82 -46.28
C SER A 155 -29.23 -19.04 -46.24
N ALA A 156 -28.72 -18.79 -45.04
CA ALA A 156 -27.44 -18.15 -44.83
C ALA A 156 -26.46 -19.10 -44.16
N ALA A 157 -25.26 -19.23 -44.72
CA ALA A 157 -24.20 -20.05 -44.15
C ALA A 157 -23.40 -19.25 -43.12
N ILE A 158 -23.10 -19.89 -41.98
CA ILE A 158 -22.17 -19.37 -40.98
C ILE A 158 -21.05 -20.40 -40.83
N SER A 159 -19.80 -19.94 -40.88
CA SER A 159 -18.62 -20.80 -40.75
C SER A 159 -18.24 -20.98 -39.29
N LYS A 160 -17.99 -22.21 -38.85
CA LYS A 160 -17.49 -22.55 -37.52
C LYS A 160 -16.03 -22.97 -37.60
N ILE A 161 -15.13 -22.26 -36.95
CA ILE A 161 -13.69 -22.55 -36.94
C ILE A 161 -13.16 -22.90 -35.55
N ALA A 162 -12.06 -23.64 -35.53
CA ALA A 162 -11.37 -24.00 -34.29
C ALA A 162 -10.66 -22.77 -33.69
N GLN A 163 -10.61 -22.72 -32.36
CA GLN A 163 -9.72 -21.88 -31.60
C GLN A 163 -9.03 -22.75 -30.54
N GLU A 164 -7.73 -22.61 -30.35
CA GLU A 164 -7.03 -23.34 -29.30
C GLU A 164 -7.40 -22.77 -27.93
N LEU A 165 -7.77 -23.66 -27.00
CA LEU A 165 -8.01 -23.27 -25.61
C LEU A 165 -6.67 -22.99 -24.94
N ALA A 166 -6.50 -21.78 -24.46
CA ALA A 166 -5.33 -21.35 -23.71
C ALA A 166 -5.74 -20.34 -22.65
N VAL A 167 -5.05 -20.39 -21.51
CA VAL A 167 -5.15 -19.41 -20.43
C VAL A 167 -3.74 -19.08 -19.95
N ILE A 168 -3.46 -17.80 -19.78
CA ILE A 168 -2.26 -17.31 -19.08
C ILE A 168 -2.71 -16.59 -17.82
N ALA A 169 -1.96 -16.73 -16.74
CA ALA A 169 -2.31 -16.15 -15.44
C ALA A 169 -1.06 -15.66 -14.72
N TRP A 170 -1.20 -14.61 -13.93
CA TRP A 170 -0.11 -14.05 -13.12
C TRP A 170 -0.65 -13.33 -11.88
N LEU A 171 0.23 -13.14 -10.90
CA LEU A 171 -0.07 -12.48 -9.63
C LEU A 171 0.63 -11.12 -9.56
N ASP A 172 -0.05 -10.13 -9.02
CA ASP A 172 0.49 -8.80 -8.75
C ASP A 172 0.05 -8.26 -7.37
N PRO A 173 0.94 -8.23 -6.36
CA PRO A 173 2.27 -8.83 -6.35
C PRO A 173 2.23 -10.37 -6.25
N TYR A 174 3.34 -11.06 -6.56
CA TYR A 174 3.47 -12.52 -6.38
C TYR A 174 3.93 -12.94 -4.97
N VAL A 175 4.34 -11.97 -4.15
CA VAL A 175 4.70 -12.13 -2.73
C VAL A 175 3.87 -11.17 -1.88
N VAL A 176 3.31 -11.67 -0.77
CA VAL A 176 2.47 -10.92 0.17
C VAL A 176 2.89 -11.18 1.62
N GLY A 177 2.54 -10.27 2.52
CA GLY A 177 2.57 -10.49 3.96
C GLY A 177 1.34 -11.24 4.47
N LEU A 178 1.27 -11.41 5.79
CA LEU A 178 0.15 -12.09 6.43
C LEU A 178 -1.17 -11.36 6.15
N TYR A 179 -2.13 -12.07 5.55
CA TYR A 179 -3.46 -11.58 5.15
C TYR A 179 -3.49 -10.48 4.08
N GLU A 180 -2.34 -10.07 3.55
CA GLU A 180 -2.29 -9.16 2.41
C GLU A 180 -2.88 -9.84 1.15
N GLN A 181 -3.45 -9.02 0.26
CA GLN A 181 -4.10 -9.50 -0.96
C GLN A 181 -3.26 -9.18 -2.19
N ALA A 182 -3.23 -10.12 -3.13
CA ALA A 182 -2.71 -9.92 -4.49
C ALA A 182 -3.87 -9.86 -5.50
N ASN A 183 -3.60 -9.26 -6.66
CA ASN A 183 -4.44 -9.39 -7.84
C ASN A 183 -4.02 -10.66 -8.60
N LEU A 184 -4.94 -11.60 -8.76
CA LEU A 184 -4.82 -12.68 -9.74
C LEU A 184 -5.42 -12.22 -11.06
N ASN A 185 -4.57 -12.04 -12.06
CA ASN A 185 -4.96 -11.62 -13.40
C ASN A 185 -4.84 -12.78 -14.38
N TRP A 186 -5.70 -12.80 -15.39
CA TRP A 186 -5.63 -13.79 -16.47
C TRP A 186 -6.07 -13.23 -17.82
N GLN A 187 -5.68 -13.95 -18.86
CA GLN A 187 -6.16 -13.79 -20.23
C GLN A 187 -6.45 -15.17 -20.80
N SER A 188 -7.62 -15.35 -21.42
CA SER A 188 -7.95 -16.58 -22.15
C SER A 188 -8.11 -16.33 -23.65
N ALA A 189 -7.61 -17.24 -24.47
CA ALA A 189 -7.73 -17.12 -25.92
C ALA A 189 -9.15 -17.46 -26.42
N ALA A 190 -9.82 -18.40 -25.75
CA ALA A 190 -11.14 -18.94 -26.10
C ALA A 190 -11.90 -19.35 -24.83
N GLY A 191 -13.03 -20.04 -24.98
CA GLY A 191 -13.84 -20.58 -23.87
C GLY A 191 -15.13 -19.81 -23.62
N ILE A 192 -15.92 -20.30 -22.67
CA ILE A 192 -17.16 -19.65 -22.20
C ILE A 192 -17.04 -19.12 -20.75
N GLY A 193 -16.00 -19.56 -20.04
CA GLY A 193 -15.71 -19.12 -18.68
C GLY A 193 -14.34 -19.57 -18.20
N VAL A 194 -13.89 -18.95 -17.12
CA VAL A 194 -12.71 -19.34 -16.37
C VAL A 194 -13.15 -19.71 -14.96
N LYS A 195 -12.88 -20.95 -14.56
CA LYS A 195 -13.06 -21.45 -13.21
C LYS A 195 -11.73 -21.38 -12.47
N ILE A 196 -11.71 -20.79 -11.28
CA ILE A 196 -10.49 -20.65 -10.47
C ILE A 196 -10.66 -21.45 -9.18
N PHE A 197 -9.73 -22.37 -8.92
CA PHE A 197 -9.65 -23.18 -7.70
C PHE A 197 -8.59 -22.61 -6.74
N GLY A 198 -8.72 -22.92 -5.45
CA GLY A 198 -7.72 -22.57 -4.41
C GLY A 198 -8.19 -21.53 -3.39
N PHE A 199 -9.45 -21.07 -3.48
CA PHE A 199 -10.03 -20.18 -2.47
C PHE A 199 -10.24 -20.91 -1.14
N SER A 200 -10.16 -20.19 -0.02
CA SER A 200 -10.33 -20.75 1.33
C SER A 200 -11.76 -20.84 1.84
N GLY A 201 -12.73 -20.32 1.09
CA GLY A 201 -14.15 -20.28 1.48
C GLY A 201 -15.06 -21.00 0.49
N GLY A 202 -16.18 -21.54 1.00
CA GLY A 202 -17.23 -22.16 0.19
C GLY A 202 -16.77 -23.46 -0.48
N THR A 203 -17.05 -23.59 -1.78
CA THR A 203 -16.65 -24.73 -2.62
C THR A 203 -15.15 -24.76 -2.94
N GLY A 204 -14.39 -23.71 -2.58
CA GLY A 204 -12.99 -23.56 -2.94
C GLY A 204 -12.75 -23.12 -4.39
N GLU A 205 -13.83 -22.86 -5.14
CA GLU A 205 -13.82 -22.45 -6.54
C GLU A 205 -14.69 -21.20 -6.80
N LYS A 206 -14.36 -20.45 -7.85
CA LYS A 206 -15.19 -19.35 -8.38
C LYS A 206 -15.21 -19.39 -9.90
N ASP A 207 -16.39 -19.15 -10.48
CA ASP A 207 -16.59 -19.06 -11.93
C ASP A 207 -16.65 -17.61 -12.40
N PHE A 208 -15.98 -17.33 -13.51
CA PHE A 208 -15.94 -16.03 -14.16
C PHE A 208 -16.35 -16.18 -15.63
N PRO A 209 -17.46 -15.57 -16.08
CA PRO A 209 -17.83 -15.59 -17.49
C PRO A 209 -16.81 -14.80 -18.31
N VAL A 210 -16.49 -15.30 -19.52
CA VAL A 210 -15.69 -14.50 -20.46
C VAL A 210 -16.57 -13.42 -21.10
N SER A 211 -16.02 -12.23 -21.33
CA SER A 211 -16.69 -11.13 -22.02
C SER A 211 -15.68 -10.22 -22.71
N GLY A 212 -16.11 -9.50 -23.74
CA GLY A 212 -15.24 -8.62 -24.54
C GLY A 212 -14.61 -9.34 -25.75
N ASP A 213 -13.50 -8.81 -26.24
CA ASP A 213 -12.75 -9.38 -27.36
C ASP A 213 -11.61 -10.29 -26.87
N PRO A 214 -11.31 -11.40 -27.56
CA PRO A 214 -10.16 -12.24 -27.23
C PRO A 214 -8.83 -11.50 -27.48
N PRO A 215 -7.80 -11.70 -26.62
CA PRO A 215 -7.82 -12.55 -25.44
C PRO A 215 -8.63 -11.94 -24.29
N TYR A 216 -9.58 -12.72 -23.74
CA TYR A 216 -10.55 -12.25 -22.75
C TYR A 216 -9.85 -12.01 -21.40
N PRO A 217 -9.79 -10.78 -20.90
CA PRO A 217 -9.11 -10.47 -19.66
C PRO A 217 -10.01 -10.75 -18.45
N GLY A 218 -9.39 -11.04 -17.31
CA GLY A 218 -10.09 -11.02 -16.04
C GLY A 218 -9.14 -10.82 -14.85
N THR A 219 -9.72 -10.43 -13.72
CA THR A 219 -8.97 -10.18 -12.48
C THR A 219 -9.82 -10.49 -11.25
N THR A 220 -9.18 -10.96 -10.18
CA THR A 220 -9.82 -11.18 -8.88
C THR A 220 -8.81 -11.06 -7.73
N LYS A 221 -9.29 -10.77 -6.52
CA LYS A 221 -8.45 -10.67 -5.32
C LYS A 221 -8.24 -12.06 -4.70
N VAL A 222 -6.98 -12.35 -4.35
CA VAL A 222 -6.54 -13.60 -3.73
C VAL A 222 -5.59 -13.34 -2.57
N ASN A 223 -5.47 -14.27 -1.63
CA ASN A 223 -4.56 -14.17 -0.47
C ASN A 223 -4.15 -15.56 0.04
N VAL A 224 -3.12 -15.63 0.89
CA VAL A 224 -2.82 -16.85 1.65
C VAL A 224 -3.51 -16.72 3.02
N PRO A 225 -4.65 -17.39 3.26
CA PRO A 225 -5.48 -17.18 4.45
C PRO A 225 -5.05 -18.13 5.57
N SER A 226 -3.75 -18.14 5.85
CA SER A 226 -3.15 -19.05 6.82
C SER A 226 -1.99 -18.37 7.54
N THR A 227 -1.85 -18.66 8.83
CA THR A 227 -0.70 -18.25 9.64
C THR A 227 0.45 -19.25 9.58
N THR A 228 0.25 -20.41 8.95
CA THR A 228 1.24 -21.50 8.88
C THR A 228 1.63 -21.89 7.46
N GLU A 229 0.76 -21.70 6.46
CA GLU A 229 1.05 -21.98 5.05
C GLU A 229 1.84 -20.81 4.44
N SER A 230 3.00 -21.10 3.84
CA SER A 230 3.82 -20.09 3.17
C SER A 230 3.42 -19.86 1.71
N GLN A 231 2.57 -20.71 1.14
CA GLN A 231 2.20 -20.65 -0.26
C GLN A 231 0.78 -21.13 -0.49
N ARG A 232 0.14 -20.60 -1.54
CA ARG A 232 -1.14 -21.08 -2.05
C ARG A 232 -1.14 -21.09 -3.56
N THR A 233 -1.47 -22.23 -4.14
CA THR A 233 -1.61 -22.38 -5.59
C THR A 233 -3.07 -22.16 -6.01
N TYR A 234 -3.25 -21.32 -7.02
CA TYR A 234 -4.50 -21.12 -7.72
C TYR A 234 -4.42 -21.78 -9.08
N THR A 235 -5.38 -22.64 -9.37
CA THR A 235 -5.52 -23.30 -10.68
C THR A 235 -6.62 -22.60 -11.45
N LEU A 236 -6.28 -22.04 -12.60
CA LEU A 236 -7.23 -21.40 -13.50
C LEU A 236 -7.52 -22.38 -14.62
N GLN A 237 -8.79 -22.74 -14.78
CA GLN A 237 -9.28 -23.63 -15.81
C GLN A 237 -10.21 -22.85 -16.75
N VAL A 238 -9.77 -22.58 -17.96
CA VAL A 238 -10.66 -22.10 -19.02
C VAL A 238 -11.42 -23.30 -19.59
N TYR A 239 -12.75 -23.19 -19.70
CA TYR A 239 -13.60 -24.30 -20.14
C TYR A 239 -14.55 -23.88 -21.27
N THR A 240 -14.98 -24.87 -22.04
CA THR A 240 -15.97 -24.75 -23.12
C THR A 240 -17.26 -25.50 -22.78
N GLY A 241 -18.33 -25.24 -23.54
CA GLY A 241 -19.63 -25.90 -23.34
C GLY A 241 -19.64 -27.42 -23.60
N ASP A 242 -18.60 -27.97 -24.21
CA ASP A 242 -18.39 -29.40 -24.47
C ASP A 242 -17.42 -30.06 -23.47
N ASN A 243 -17.17 -29.43 -22.31
CA ASN A 243 -16.30 -29.91 -21.23
C ASN A 243 -14.80 -30.01 -21.58
N ARG A 244 -14.34 -29.47 -22.71
CA ARG A 244 -12.90 -29.30 -22.93
C ARG A 244 -12.37 -28.17 -22.05
N HIS A 245 -11.10 -28.26 -21.67
CA HIS A 245 -10.45 -27.24 -20.87
C HIS A 245 -8.96 -27.13 -21.15
N ALA A 246 -8.40 -25.98 -20.80
CA ALA A 246 -6.98 -25.76 -20.60
C ALA A 246 -6.78 -25.15 -19.22
N GLN A 247 -5.61 -25.38 -18.61
CA GLN A 247 -5.35 -24.91 -17.25
C GLN A 247 -3.97 -24.31 -17.09
N GLN A 248 -3.85 -23.40 -16.14
CA GLN A 248 -2.61 -22.80 -15.69
C GLN A 248 -2.62 -22.65 -14.17
N ASP A 249 -1.52 -23.02 -13.54
CA ASP A 249 -1.31 -22.83 -12.10
C ASP A 249 -0.48 -21.56 -11.85
N VAL A 250 -0.82 -20.84 -10.78
CA VAL A 250 -0.02 -19.74 -10.24
C VAL A 250 0.05 -19.85 -8.73
N THR A 251 1.23 -19.61 -8.14
CA THR A 251 1.45 -19.75 -6.71
C THR A 251 1.72 -18.40 -6.07
N LEU A 252 0.85 -18.02 -5.13
CA LEU A 252 1.05 -16.85 -4.27
C LEU A 252 1.92 -17.26 -3.08
N THR A 253 3.00 -16.52 -2.85
CA THR A 253 3.91 -16.78 -1.72
C THR A 253 3.69 -15.76 -0.61
N GLN A 254 3.61 -16.25 0.62
CA GLN A 254 3.58 -15.45 1.82
C GLN A 254 4.98 -15.41 2.43
N HIS A 255 5.49 -14.22 2.74
CA HIS A 255 6.83 -14.01 3.29
C HIS A 255 6.77 -13.50 4.72
N SER A 256 7.76 -13.86 5.53
CA SER A 256 7.93 -13.28 6.87
C SER A 256 8.23 -11.79 6.78
N PRO A 257 7.89 -11.00 7.82
CA PRO A 257 8.22 -9.59 7.86
C PRO A 257 9.69 -9.33 7.57
N LEU A 258 9.97 -8.23 6.87
CA LEU A 258 11.32 -7.78 6.59
C LEU A 258 11.47 -6.31 6.98
N ILE A 259 12.40 -6.01 7.87
CA ILE A 259 12.83 -4.63 8.15
C ILE A 259 13.91 -4.28 7.13
N THR A 260 13.63 -3.29 6.28
CA THR A 260 14.57 -2.81 5.26
C THR A 260 15.42 -1.65 5.76
N SER A 261 14.91 -0.88 6.73
CA SER A 261 15.68 0.12 7.47
C SER A 261 15.05 0.41 8.83
N PHE A 262 15.89 0.72 9.81
CA PHE A 262 15.49 1.32 11.09
C PHE A 262 16.64 2.21 11.58
N THR A 263 16.42 3.51 11.66
CA THR A 263 17.47 4.51 11.90
C THR A 263 16.96 5.67 12.75
N GLY A 264 17.87 6.33 13.46
CA GLY A 264 17.63 7.66 14.04
C GLY A 264 18.29 8.77 13.22
N ASP A 265 17.74 9.98 13.31
CA ASP A 265 18.29 11.18 12.65
C ASP A 265 19.57 11.74 13.29
N LYS A 266 19.93 11.24 14.48
CA LYS A 266 21.11 11.69 15.25
C LYS A 266 22.06 10.56 15.55
N THR A 267 23.29 10.92 15.90
CA THR A 267 24.35 10.00 16.31
C THR A 267 24.69 10.16 17.78
N SER A 268 25.13 9.08 18.42
CA SER A 268 25.68 9.10 19.78
C SER A 268 27.00 9.89 19.86
N PRO A 269 27.34 10.50 21.01
CA PRO A 269 26.50 10.63 22.20
C PRO A 269 25.47 11.77 22.09
N LEU A 270 24.28 11.57 22.64
CA LEU A 270 23.19 12.55 22.65
C LEU A 270 23.17 13.36 23.95
N LYS A 271 22.95 14.68 23.88
CA LYS A 271 22.58 15.43 25.08
C LYS A 271 21.27 14.88 25.63
N VAL A 272 21.14 14.76 26.95
CA VAL A 272 19.97 14.14 27.62
C VAL A 272 18.63 14.86 27.39
N ASN A 273 18.64 16.09 26.86
CA ASN A 273 17.43 16.82 26.46
C ASN A 273 17.16 16.76 24.94
N SER A 274 17.95 16.03 24.17
CA SER A 274 17.80 15.93 22.72
C SER A 274 16.57 15.10 22.36
N SER A 275 15.72 15.63 21.47
CA SER A 275 14.76 14.82 20.72
C SER A 275 15.47 14.09 19.58
N VAL A 276 15.05 12.87 19.26
CA VAL A 276 15.51 12.07 18.12
C VAL A 276 14.29 11.66 17.31
N THR A 277 14.40 11.67 15.99
CA THR A 277 13.36 11.17 15.09
C THR A 277 13.77 9.76 14.62
N LEU A 278 12.95 8.77 14.96
CA LEU A 278 13.10 7.38 14.51
C LEU A 278 12.33 7.15 13.22
N THR A 279 13.00 6.57 12.21
CA THR A 279 12.41 6.26 10.91
C THR A 279 12.65 4.79 10.57
N TRP A 280 11.64 4.11 10.04
CA TRP A 280 11.75 2.71 9.61
C TRP A 280 10.93 2.41 8.36
N HIS A 281 11.39 1.42 7.62
CA HIS A 281 10.69 0.85 6.46
C HIS A 281 10.65 -0.66 6.56
N SER A 282 9.48 -1.25 6.34
CA SER A 282 9.27 -2.70 6.39
C SER A 282 8.40 -3.20 5.24
N LEU A 283 8.59 -4.47 4.88
CA LEU A 283 7.75 -5.20 3.94
C LEU A 283 7.08 -6.38 4.67
N PHE A 284 5.91 -6.80 4.17
CA PHE A 284 5.20 -8.01 4.60
C PHE A 284 4.76 -8.06 6.09
N GLY A 285 4.84 -6.93 6.78
CA GLY A 285 4.41 -6.79 8.17
C GLY A 285 2.91 -6.52 8.29
N ALA A 286 2.23 -7.24 9.17
CA ALA A 286 0.84 -6.97 9.54
C ALA A 286 0.71 -5.95 10.68
N GLY A 287 1.78 -5.73 11.44
CA GLY A 287 1.81 -4.76 12.54
C GLY A 287 3.22 -4.50 13.04
N THR A 288 3.38 -3.47 13.85
CA THR A 288 4.67 -3.08 14.44
C THR A 288 4.54 -2.83 15.94
N THR A 289 5.60 -3.10 16.68
CA THR A 289 5.75 -2.72 18.08
C THR A 289 7.10 -2.04 18.23
N LEU A 290 7.13 -0.89 18.91
CA LEU A 290 8.37 -0.20 19.25
C LEU A 290 8.49 -0.17 20.77
N SER A 291 9.54 -0.79 21.29
CA SER A 291 9.85 -0.80 22.71
C SER A 291 11.23 -0.24 22.99
N SER A 292 11.51 0.10 24.24
CA SER A 292 12.84 0.50 24.67
C SER A 292 13.14 0.09 26.12
N ASN A 293 14.42 0.03 26.47
CA ASN A 293 14.85 -0.07 27.87
C ASN A 293 14.60 1.23 28.67
N SER A 294 14.16 2.32 28.01
CA SER A 294 13.65 3.53 28.66
C SER A 294 12.16 3.44 29.00
N GLY A 295 11.52 2.27 28.84
CA GLY A 295 10.12 2.04 29.19
C GLY A 295 9.12 2.55 28.15
N LEU A 296 9.59 2.95 26.96
CA LEU A 296 8.71 3.19 25.82
C LEU A 296 8.12 1.84 25.39
N ASP A 297 6.81 1.79 25.19
CA ASP A 297 6.11 0.67 24.56
C ASP A 297 4.96 1.23 23.72
N ARG A 298 5.01 1.03 22.41
CA ARG A 298 4.05 1.55 21.44
C ARG A 298 3.63 0.44 20.49
N ASN A 299 2.32 0.22 20.39
CA ASN A 299 1.73 -0.68 19.41
C ASN A 299 1.30 0.10 18.16
N ASN A 300 1.70 -0.40 17.00
CA ASN A 300 1.50 0.17 15.67
C ASN A 300 1.82 1.68 15.56
N PRO A 301 2.99 2.14 16.09
CA PRO A 301 3.38 3.52 15.90
C PRO A 301 3.52 3.84 14.40
N GLN A 302 3.25 5.09 14.04
CA GLN A 302 3.51 5.57 12.69
C GLN A 302 4.95 6.05 12.58
N SER A 303 5.57 5.82 11.41
CA SER A 303 6.89 6.35 11.08
C SER A 303 6.75 7.64 10.26
N PRO A 304 7.55 8.70 10.53
CA PRO A 304 8.56 8.81 11.59
C PRO A 304 7.96 9.04 12.99
N LEU A 305 8.75 8.76 14.04
CA LEU A 305 8.36 8.98 15.44
C LEU A 305 9.43 9.76 16.22
N ASP A 306 9.03 10.88 16.83
CA ASP A 306 9.90 11.64 17.73
C ASP A 306 9.91 11.03 19.14
N VAL A 307 11.11 10.87 19.69
CA VAL A 307 11.39 10.33 21.03
C VAL A 307 12.40 11.22 21.76
N ASN A 308 12.39 11.19 23.10
CA ASN A 308 13.38 11.91 23.91
C ASN A 308 14.02 10.93 24.90
N PRO A 309 15.13 10.28 24.50
CA PRO A 309 15.69 9.16 25.26
C PRO A 309 16.01 9.52 26.73
N GLY A 310 16.57 10.72 26.98
CA GLY A 310 16.91 11.14 28.34
C GLY A 310 15.69 11.43 29.22
N GLN A 311 14.64 12.07 28.68
CA GLN A 311 13.41 12.30 29.44
C GLN A 311 12.63 11.00 29.71
N GLU A 312 12.65 10.06 28.77
CA GLU A 312 12.06 8.73 28.96
C GLU A 312 12.76 7.97 30.09
N LEU A 313 14.09 8.02 30.15
CA LEU A 313 14.83 7.44 31.28
C LEU A 313 14.46 8.07 32.62
N LEU A 314 14.39 9.40 32.71
CA LEU A 314 14.01 10.08 33.95
C LEU A 314 12.63 9.65 34.44
N LYS A 315 11.69 9.47 33.52
CA LYS A 315 10.33 9.00 33.86
C LYS A 315 10.35 7.55 34.35
N THR A 316 11.05 6.67 33.66
CA THR A 316 11.05 5.22 33.95
C THR A 316 11.84 4.88 35.21
N TYR A 317 12.92 5.61 35.48
CA TYR A 317 13.78 5.41 36.64
C TYR A 317 13.52 6.40 37.77
N PHE A 318 12.34 7.03 37.82
CA PHE A 318 11.96 7.93 38.90
C PHE A 318 12.12 7.24 40.26
N ASN A 319 12.83 7.88 41.19
CA ASN A 319 13.25 7.33 42.50
C ASN A 319 14.23 6.13 42.46
N ASN A 320 14.76 5.76 41.29
CA ASN A 320 15.71 4.66 41.12
C ASN A 320 16.89 5.05 40.21
N TYR A 321 17.35 6.30 40.32
CA TYR A 321 18.33 6.87 39.38
C TYR A 321 19.71 6.21 39.41
N SER A 322 20.06 5.51 40.49
CA SER A 322 21.30 4.71 40.57
C SER A 322 21.35 3.57 39.55
N ASN A 323 20.21 3.18 38.98
CA ASN A 323 20.08 2.13 37.98
C ASN A 323 19.83 2.68 36.56
N LEU A 324 19.98 4.00 36.35
CA LEU A 324 19.86 4.60 35.02
C LEU A 324 20.85 3.94 34.06
N PRO A 325 20.41 3.45 32.88
CA PRO A 325 21.33 3.00 31.86
C PRO A 325 22.04 4.21 31.23
N GLU A 326 23.23 3.97 30.69
CA GLU A 326 23.98 4.98 29.92
C GLU A 326 23.46 5.07 28.48
N THR A 327 22.92 3.96 27.96
CA THR A 327 22.44 3.80 26.59
C THR A 327 20.95 3.48 26.58
N VAL A 328 20.20 4.17 25.72
CA VAL A 328 18.82 3.84 25.39
C VAL A 328 18.79 3.06 24.08
N THR A 329 18.23 1.86 24.10
CA THR A 329 18.03 1.03 22.90
C THR A 329 16.56 0.98 22.59
N TYR A 330 16.20 1.37 21.37
CA TYR A 330 14.88 1.17 20.79
C TYR A 330 14.90 -0.10 19.96
N THR A 331 13.94 -0.99 20.19
CA THR A 331 13.75 -2.24 19.46
C THR A 331 12.45 -2.15 18.68
N LEU A 332 12.56 -2.22 17.35
CA LEU A 332 11.43 -2.35 16.44
C LEU A 332 11.17 -3.84 16.21
N ALA A 333 9.96 -4.28 16.51
CA ALA A 333 9.44 -5.59 16.12
C ALA A 333 8.40 -5.40 15.02
N VAL A 334 8.57 -6.06 13.87
CA VAL A 334 7.56 -6.12 12.81
C VAL A 334 6.96 -7.52 12.81
N ASN A 335 5.68 -7.60 13.16
CA ASN A 335 4.91 -8.84 13.28
C ASN A 335 4.23 -9.16 11.95
N GLY A 336 4.08 -10.45 11.63
CA GLY A 336 3.42 -10.91 10.41
C GLY A 336 3.45 -12.42 10.30
N PHE A 337 3.68 -12.94 9.10
CA PHE A 337 3.69 -14.39 8.88
C PHE A 337 4.92 -15.03 9.53
N GLN A 338 4.69 -16.06 10.34
CA GLN A 338 5.73 -16.76 11.12
C GLN A 338 6.49 -15.83 12.08
N GLU A 339 7.82 -15.87 12.08
CA GLU A 339 8.65 -15.18 13.06
C GLU A 339 8.66 -13.66 12.81
N PRO A 340 8.52 -12.83 13.87
CA PRO A 340 8.68 -11.38 13.75
C PRO A 340 10.11 -11.00 13.34
N ALA A 341 10.24 -9.91 12.60
CA ALA A 341 11.54 -9.29 12.34
C ALA A 341 11.88 -8.28 13.44
N TYR A 342 13.14 -8.23 13.85
CA TYR A 342 13.63 -7.31 14.89
C TYR A 342 14.78 -6.46 14.37
N ALA A 343 14.82 -5.19 14.77
CA ALA A 343 15.96 -4.31 14.56
C ALA A 343 16.10 -3.34 15.73
N ASP A 344 17.34 -2.97 16.04
CA ASP A 344 17.67 -2.08 17.15
C ASP A 344 18.33 -0.80 16.66
N VAL A 345 18.05 0.30 17.37
CA VAL A 345 18.81 1.55 17.29
C VAL A 345 19.12 2.01 18.71
N SER A 346 20.40 2.28 18.97
CA SER A 346 20.89 2.62 20.32
C SER A 346 21.54 4.00 20.36
N PHE A 347 21.27 4.73 21.44
CA PHE A 347 21.87 6.03 21.71
C PHE A 347 22.53 6.07 23.08
N THR A 348 23.83 6.35 23.10
CA THR A 348 24.56 6.66 24.33
C THR A 348 24.28 8.10 24.72
N LEU A 349 23.99 8.36 25.99
CA LEU A 349 23.73 9.71 26.48
C LEU A 349 25.01 10.39 26.97
N ALA A 350 25.18 11.65 26.60
CA ALA A 350 26.26 12.49 27.07
C ALA A 350 26.11 12.79 28.57
N PRO A 351 27.22 12.92 29.31
CA PRO A 351 27.19 13.31 30.72
C PRO A 351 26.48 14.65 30.95
N VAL A 352 25.89 14.79 32.13
CA VAL A 352 25.23 16.00 32.62
C VAL A 352 26.24 16.82 33.42
N GLY A 353 26.33 18.12 33.13
CA GLY A 353 27.22 19.03 33.83
C GLY A 353 26.55 19.70 35.04
N LEU A 354 27.33 20.09 36.04
CA LEU A 354 26.90 21.04 37.07
C LEU A 354 27.14 22.47 36.58
N VAL A 355 26.08 23.28 36.53
CA VAL A 355 26.18 24.71 36.21
C VAL A 355 26.55 25.49 37.48
N TYR A 356 25.82 25.25 38.57
CA TYR A 356 26.17 25.73 39.91
C TYR A 356 25.44 24.95 41.01
N PHE A 357 26.03 24.94 42.20
CA PHE A 357 25.38 24.60 43.47
C PHE A 357 25.82 25.64 44.51
N LYS A 358 24.93 26.60 44.83
CA LYS A 358 25.29 27.80 45.60
C LYS A 358 24.11 28.35 46.40
N TYR A 359 24.39 29.29 47.30
CA TYR A 359 23.40 30.17 47.91
C TYR A 359 23.03 31.32 46.96
N THR A 360 21.75 31.70 46.95
CA THR A 360 21.22 32.77 46.09
C THR A 360 21.30 34.15 46.74
N THR A 361 21.44 34.22 48.06
CA THR A 361 21.40 35.46 48.84
C THR A 361 22.65 35.58 49.70
N ASN A 362 23.21 36.80 49.79
CA ASN A 362 24.31 37.16 50.68
C ASN A 362 23.99 38.52 51.33
N ASN A 363 23.55 38.50 52.59
CA ASN A 363 23.25 39.70 53.36
C ASN A 363 24.33 39.88 54.42
N GLU A 364 25.35 40.71 54.11
CA GLU A 364 26.47 40.99 55.01
C GLU A 364 27.19 39.74 55.53
N GLY A 365 27.40 38.75 54.66
CA GLY A 365 28.03 37.47 55.00
C GLY A 365 27.06 36.38 55.44
N GLN A 366 25.77 36.70 55.62
CA GLN A 366 24.73 35.69 55.88
C GLN A 366 24.24 35.10 54.56
N LEU A 367 24.64 33.85 54.28
CA LEU A 367 24.27 33.10 53.08
C LEU A 367 22.95 32.35 53.27
N SER A 368 22.05 32.43 52.29
CA SER A 368 20.77 31.70 52.31
C SER A 368 20.22 31.42 50.90
N GLY A 369 19.22 30.54 50.82
CA GLY A 369 18.57 30.15 49.57
C GLY A 369 19.42 29.21 48.72
N VAL A 370 19.49 27.94 49.08
CA VAL A 370 20.26 26.93 48.32
C VAL A 370 19.60 26.68 46.98
N LYS A 371 20.38 26.71 45.89
CA LYS A 371 19.93 26.39 44.54
C LYS A 371 21.00 25.60 43.78
N ALA A 372 20.55 24.61 43.03
CA ALA A 372 21.35 23.86 42.06
C ALA A 372 20.76 24.00 40.66
N VAL A 373 21.64 24.07 39.65
CA VAL A 373 21.26 23.97 38.23
C VAL A 373 22.24 23.06 37.53
N LEU A 374 21.70 22.16 36.70
CA LEU A 374 22.44 21.22 35.86
C LEU A 374 22.39 21.66 34.40
N ASP A 375 23.28 21.13 33.57
CA ASP A 375 23.26 21.29 32.12
C ASP A 375 23.05 19.91 31.45
N PRO A 376 21.89 19.68 30.83
CA PRO A 376 20.77 20.60 30.64
C PRO A 376 19.91 20.75 31.91
N GLU A 377 19.26 21.91 32.07
CA GLU A 377 18.48 22.26 33.27
C GLU A 377 17.27 21.33 33.51
N GLN A 378 16.77 20.68 32.45
CA GLN A 378 15.67 19.72 32.55
C GLN A 378 16.07 18.36 33.15
N TRP A 379 17.34 18.14 33.51
CA TRP A 379 17.77 16.92 34.15
C TRP A 379 17.38 16.90 35.63
N THR A 380 16.39 16.08 35.98
CA THR A 380 15.79 16.04 37.33
C THR A 380 16.27 14.88 38.20
N ALA A 381 17.21 14.06 37.72
CA ALA A 381 17.83 13.00 38.52
C ALA A 381 18.85 13.56 39.52
N GLN A 382 18.34 14.38 40.45
CA GLN A 382 19.08 15.03 41.51
C GLN A 382 18.29 15.04 42.82
N LYS A 383 19.00 15.18 43.93
CA LYS A 383 18.47 15.30 45.28
C LYS A 383 19.33 16.29 46.05
N ILE A 384 18.68 17.21 46.76
CA ILE A 384 19.34 18.07 47.74
C ILE A 384 18.93 17.62 49.13
N GLU A 385 19.90 17.36 49.99
CA GLU A 385 19.72 16.91 51.37
C GLU A 385 20.31 17.91 52.35
N PHE A 386 19.66 18.07 53.50
CA PHE A 386 20.10 18.94 54.59
C PHE A 386 20.32 18.11 55.85
N PRO A 387 21.44 17.37 55.95
CA PRO A 387 21.73 16.53 57.12
C PRO A 387 21.87 17.34 58.42
N SER A 388 22.22 18.63 58.33
CA SER A 388 22.28 19.58 59.44
C SER A 388 21.87 20.98 58.96
N SER A 389 21.72 21.94 59.88
CA SER A 389 21.35 23.32 59.56
C SER A 389 22.40 24.08 58.74
N ASP A 390 23.63 23.58 58.72
CA ASP A 390 24.81 24.24 58.16
C ASP A 390 25.47 23.46 57.01
N LEU A 391 24.82 22.38 56.54
CA LEU A 391 25.30 21.56 55.43
C LEU A 391 24.15 21.21 54.48
N ALA A 392 24.35 21.51 53.20
CA ALA A 392 23.54 21.03 52.10
C ALA A 392 24.40 20.12 51.20
N ILE A 393 23.84 18.99 50.77
CA ILE A 393 24.48 18.03 49.88
C ILE A 393 23.62 17.90 48.62
N LEU A 394 24.18 18.24 47.46
CA LEU A 394 23.61 17.91 46.17
C LEU A 394 24.17 16.56 45.72
N THR A 395 23.29 15.59 45.49
CA THR A 395 23.61 14.37 44.75
C THR A 395 22.86 14.40 43.43
N PHE A 396 23.55 14.28 42.29
CA PHE A 396 22.88 14.03 41.02
C PHE A 396 23.48 12.82 40.31
N TYR A 397 22.66 12.17 39.49
CA TYR A 397 23.00 10.92 38.83
C TYR A 397 23.24 11.18 37.35
N GLN A 398 24.37 10.68 36.86
CA GLN A 398 24.71 10.67 35.44
C GLN A 398 23.87 9.60 34.70
N PRO A 399 23.70 9.71 33.38
CA PRO A 399 23.45 8.53 32.57
C PRO A 399 24.45 7.42 32.92
N GLY A 400 23.97 6.19 33.09
CA GLY A 400 24.77 5.08 33.64
C GLY A 400 24.68 4.93 35.17
N GLY A 401 23.93 5.79 35.86
CA GLY A 401 23.57 5.62 37.27
C GLY A 401 24.66 6.05 38.26
N LYS A 402 25.82 6.50 37.77
CA LYS A 402 26.90 7.03 38.61
C LYS A 402 26.44 8.31 39.30
N ALA A 403 26.57 8.36 40.62
CA ALA A 403 26.27 9.55 41.40
C ALA A 403 27.49 10.48 41.51
N GLU A 404 27.25 11.78 41.42
CA GLU A 404 28.18 12.84 41.81
C GLU A 404 27.63 13.61 43.01
N LYS A 405 28.52 13.99 43.93
CA LYS A 405 28.17 14.70 45.15
C LYS A 405 28.91 16.02 45.26
N TYR A 406 28.16 17.06 45.63
CA TYR A 406 28.68 18.40 45.87
C TYR A 406 28.16 18.89 47.22
N TYR A 407 28.99 19.65 47.91
CA TYR A 407 28.77 20.07 49.29
C TYR A 407 28.70 21.59 49.34
N LEU A 408 27.81 22.11 50.19
CA LEU A 408 27.60 23.54 50.36
C LEU A 408 27.27 23.85 51.83
N GLY A 409 28.07 24.70 52.46
CA GLY A 409 27.89 25.16 53.83
C GLY A 409 29.09 24.85 54.73
N SER A 410 29.09 25.44 55.92
CA SER A 410 30.21 25.36 56.88
C SER A 410 30.38 23.99 57.53
N GLY A 411 29.36 23.12 57.45
CA GLY A 411 29.45 21.76 57.96
C GLY A 411 30.38 20.85 57.14
N ASP A 412 30.79 21.26 55.94
CA ASP A 412 31.79 20.56 55.12
C ASP A 412 33.10 21.36 55.08
N THR A 413 34.20 20.70 55.46
CA THR A 413 35.55 21.30 55.56
C THR A 413 36.54 20.69 54.58
N GLU A 414 36.11 19.71 53.77
CA GLU A 414 37.00 18.92 52.91
C GLU A 414 36.84 19.23 51.43
N HIS A 415 35.61 19.54 50.98
CA HIS A 415 35.31 19.68 49.55
C HIS A 415 35.29 21.15 49.12
N PRO A 416 35.83 21.49 47.94
CA PRO A 416 35.82 22.87 47.45
C PRO A 416 34.40 23.38 47.20
N GLN A 417 34.13 24.64 47.57
CA GLN A 417 32.80 25.24 47.44
C GLN A 417 32.89 26.65 46.83
N ILE A 418 32.06 26.94 45.84
CA ILE A 418 31.72 28.33 45.46
C ILE A 418 30.36 28.63 46.07
N GLN A 419 30.37 29.08 47.32
CA GLN A 419 29.18 29.22 48.15
C GLN A 419 28.23 30.31 47.64
N TYR A 420 28.77 31.38 47.07
CA TYR A 420 28.02 32.44 46.44
C TYR A 420 28.78 32.91 45.20
N PHE A 421 28.06 33.15 44.11
CA PHE A 421 28.60 33.83 42.93
C PHE A 421 27.45 34.52 42.21
N ASN A 422 27.47 35.85 42.16
CA ASN A 422 26.41 36.64 41.54
C ASN A 422 26.98 37.89 40.87
N ALA A 423 26.22 38.47 39.95
CA ALA A 423 26.55 39.75 39.32
C ALA A 423 25.42 40.75 39.58
N GLN A 424 25.77 41.94 40.06
CA GLN A 424 24.84 43.04 40.27
C GLN A 424 25.18 44.20 39.34
N SER A 425 24.18 44.69 38.58
CA SER A 425 24.36 45.87 37.74
C SER A 425 24.63 47.11 38.60
N LYS A 426 25.62 47.91 38.17
CA LYS A 426 25.96 49.23 38.73
C LYS A 426 25.59 50.38 37.79
N GLY A 427 24.89 50.09 36.68
CA GLY A 427 24.64 51.04 35.59
C GLY A 427 25.75 51.02 34.53
N ASP A 428 25.50 51.64 33.37
CA ASP A 428 26.47 51.81 32.27
C ASP A 428 27.17 50.52 31.82
N ASN A 429 26.43 49.41 31.74
CA ASN A 429 26.96 48.08 31.43
C ASN A 429 28.07 47.60 32.38
N MET A 430 28.23 48.22 33.54
CA MET A 430 29.14 47.79 34.60
C MET A 430 28.42 46.85 35.55
N PHE A 431 29.00 45.69 35.79
CA PHE A 431 28.51 44.69 36.73
C PHE A 431 29.56 44.41 37.78
N GLU A 432 29.14 44.41 39.05
CA GLU A 432 29.96 43.91 40.15
C GLU A 432 29.69 42.41 40.32
N PHE A 433 30.71 41.60 40.03
CA PHE A 433 30.73 40.17 40.28
C PHE A 433 31.22 39.94 41.70
N SER A 434 30.41 39.31 42.55
CA SER A 434 30.75 39.04 43.95
C SER A 434 30.73 37.55 44.23
N TRP A 435 31.67 37.08 45.05
CA TRP A 435 31.79 35.67 45.40
C TRP A 435 32.11 35.45 46.88
N VAL A 436 31.71 34.27 47.36
CA VAL A 436 32.12 33.68 48.64
C VAL A 436 32.46 32.23 48.38
N THR A 437 33.59 31.74 48.90
CA THR A 437 34.06 30.38 48.70
C THR A 437 34.49 29.73 50.01
N ALA A 438 34.61 28.40 50.01
CA ALA A 438 35.16 27.64 51.12
C ALA A 438 36.03 26.50 50.60
N ASN A 439 37.02 26.10 51.41
CA ASN A 439 37.90 24.95 51.17
C ASN A 439 38.67 24.98 49.82
N LEU A 440 38.89 26.18 49.26
CA LEU A 440 39.72 26.39 48.08
C LEU A 440 41.19 26.54 48.46
N ASP A 441 42.07 26.04 47.61
CA ASP A 441 43.51 26.22 47.74
C ASP A 441 43.90 27.64 47.27
N ALA A 442 44.04 28.56 48.24
CA ALA A 442 44.39 29.95 47.96
C ALA A 442 45.72 30.11 47.19
N SER A 443 46.61 29.12 47.22
CA SER A 443 47.86 29.13 46.45
C SER A 443 47.66 28.85 44.96
N LYS A 444 46.57 28.15 44.60
CA LYS A 444 46.16 27.90 43.20
C LYS A 444 45.25 28.99 42.65
N GLY A 445 44.62 29.76 43.53
CA GLY A 445 43.72 30.85 43.17
C GLY A 445 42.41 30.39 42.52
N MET A 446 41.67 31.36 42.00
CA MET A 446 40.46 31.15 41.20
C MET A 446 40.58 31.93 39.89
N VAL A 447 39.81 31.50 38.89
CA VAL A 447 39.75 32.16 37.59
C VAL A 447 38.31 32.57 37.29
N LEU A 448 38.11 33.84 36.95
CA LEU A 448 36.87 34.35 36.38
C LEU A 448 37.03 34.52 34.87
N LEU A 449 36.18 33.80 34.12
CA LEU A 449 36.06 33.88 32.66
C LEU A 449 34.72 34.51 32.28
N PRO A 450 34.61 35.21 31.14
CA PRO A 450 35.70 35.64 30.24
C PRO A 450 36.61 36.70 30.87
N GLY A 451 37.82 36.87 30.32
CA GLY A 451 38.81 37.85 30.79
C GLY A 451 40.01 37.24 31.54
N ASN A 452 39.95 35.95 31.87
CA ASN A 452 41.02 35.20 32.52
C ASN A 452 41.55 35.89 33.80
N ILE A 453 40.63 36.45 34.58
CA ILE A 453 40.96 37.24 35.76
C ILE A 453 41.34 36.28 36.88
N GLN A 454 42.59 36.37 37.32
CA GLN A 454 43.12 35.58 38.43
C GLN A 454 42.75 36.24 39.76
N ILE A 455 42.18 35.47 40.67
CA ILE A 455 41.83 35.86 42.04
C ILE A 455 42.76 35.06 42.97
N THR A 456 43.53 35.74 43.83
CA THR A 456 44.61 35.10 44.61
C THR A 456 44.61 35.59 46.06
N GLY A 457 45.29 34.84 46.94
CA GLY A 457 45.45 35.23 48.34
C GLY A 457 44.11 35.30 49.09
N ASN A 458 43.93 36.35 49.90
CA ASN A 458 42.75 36.50 50.75
C ASN A 458 41.45 36.73 49.96
N GLU A 459 41.53 37.22 48.72
CA GLU A 459 40.35 37.45 47.86
C GLU A 459 39.69 36.14 47.41
N VAL A 460 40.37 34.99 47.54
CA VAL A 460 39.80 33.68 47.22
C VAL A 460 38.60 33.38 48.12
N ALA A 461 38.71 33.65 49.43
CA ALA A 461 37.65 33.35 50.40
C ALA A 461 36.38 34.18 50.15
N SER A 462 36.55 35.47 49.87
CA SER A 462 35.45 36.35 49.47
C SER A 462 36.00 37.60 48.76
N GLY A 463 35.23 38.13 47.81
CA GLY A 463 35.64 39.31 47.07
C GLY A 463 34.60 39.78 46.07
N SER A 464 34.89 40.92 45.43
CA SER A 464 34.13 41.40 44.29
C SER A 464 35.03 42.00 43.20
N LYS A 465 34.55 41.99 41.96
CA LYS A 465 35.22 42.57 40.80
C LYS A 465 34.23 43.23 39.86
N SER A 466 34.43 44.52 39.58
CA SER A 466 33.65 45.23 38.56
C SER A 466 34.19 44.96 37.16
N LEU A 467 33.29 44.59 36.24
CA LEU A 467 33.60 44.36 34.83
C LEU A 467 32.55 45.04 33.94
N THR A 468 32.99 45.50 32.78
CA THR A 468 32.09 46.00 31.73
C THR A 468 31.59 44.82 30.90
N VAL A 469 30.27 44.65 30.82
CA VAL A 469 29.58 43.58 30.08
C VAL A 469 28.97 44.17 28.82
N THR A 470 29.63 43.96 27.68
CA THR A 470 29.24 44.57 26.39
C THR A 470 28.24 43.73 25.60
N SER A 471 28.03 42.47 25.98
CA SER A 471 27.08 41.56 25.36
C SER A 471 26.63 40.51 26.37
N THR A 472 25.47 39.89 26.14
CA THR A 472 25.02 38.75 26.95
C THR A 472 26.03 37.60 26.85
N ALA A 473 26.60 37.20 27.98
CA ALA A 473 27.64 36.17 28.03
C ALA A 473 27.52 35.30 29.30
N GLU A 474 28.02 34.07 29.20
CA GLU A 474 28.25 33.19 30.36
C GLU A 474 29.57 33.57 31.03
N TYR A 475 29.51 33.85 32.33
CA TYR A 475 30.65 34.02 33.20
C TYR A 475 30.86 32.76 34.03
N THR A 476 32.08 32.22 34.02
CA THR A 476 32.46 31.02 34.78
C THR A 476 33.47 31.40 35.84
N LEU A 477 33.14 31.14 37.10
CA LEU A 477 34.07 31.18 38.21
C LEU A 477 34.53 29.74 38.49
N SER A 478 35.83 29.49 38.44
CA SER A 478 36.42 28.18 38.68
C SER A 478 37.51 28.23 39.73
N GLY A 479 37.62 27.20 40.56
CA GLY A 479 38.67 27.07 41.57
C GLY A 479 39.04 25.62 41.83
N VAL A 480 40.16 25.41 42.53
CA VAL A 480 40.65 24.09 42.92
C VAL A 480 40.74 24.01 44.44
N GLY A 481 40.19 22.94 45.01
CA GLY A 481 40.25 22.64 46.43
C GLY A 481 41.63 22.25 46.92
N THR A 482 41.83 22.30 48.23
CA THR A 482 43.02 21.75 48.89
C THR A 482 43.14 20.23 48.68
N ASN A 483 42.01 19.55 48.47
CA ASN A 483 41.92 18.15 48.10
C ASN A 483 42.20 17.87 46.60
N GLY A 484 42.49 18.91 45.80
CA GLY A 484 42.78 18.81 44.37
C GLY A 484 41.56 18.73 43.45
N GLN A 485 40.34 18.64 43.97
CA GLN A 485 39.12 18.66 43.17
C GLN A 485 38.89 20.05 42.58
N SER A 486 38.33 20.12 41.37
CA SER A 486 37.94 21.39 40.75
C SER A 486 36.45 21.64 40.96
N ILE A 487 36.06 22.91 41.13
CA ILE A 487 34.67 23.33 41.17
C ILE A 487 34.44 24.51 40.25
N VAL A 488 33.24 24.58 39.69
CA VAL A 488 32.80 25.66 38.80
C VAL A 488 31.45 26.21 39.23
N SER A 489 31.22 27.49 38.97
CA SER A 489 29.93 28.15 39.12
C SER A 489 29.73 29.10 37.95
N LYS A 490 28.68 28.88 37.17
CA LYS A 490 28.37 29.64 35.96
C LYS A 490 27.21 30.61 36.19
N LEU A 491 27.27 31.75 35.51
CA LEU A 491 26.25 32.79 35.56
C LEU A 491 26.08 33.40 34.16
N VAL A 492 24.85 33.45 33.64
CA VAL A 492 24.56 34.22 32.43
C VAL A 492 24.23 35.65 32.85
N VAL A 493 24.97 36.62 32.32
CA VAL A 493 24.75 38.05 32.55
C VAL A 493 24.30 38.68 31.24
N GLN A 494 23.16 39.38 31.27
CA GLN A 494 22.63 40.12 30.13
C GLN A 494 23.15 41.56 30.19
N ALA A 495 23.71 42.05 29.09
CA ALA A 495 24.04 43.48 28.98
C ALA A 495 22.76 44.32 29.09
N GLY A 496 22.85 45.50 29.70
CA GLY A 496 21.72 46.43 29.72
C GLY A 496 21.45 46.89 28.29
N SER A 497 20.18 46.81 27.86
CA SER A 497 19.71 47.34 26.57
C SER A 497 19.88 48.85 26.48
#